data_AF-A0A963QYQ4-F1
#
_entry.id   AF-A0A963QYQ4-F1
#
_cell.length_a   1.000
_cell.length_b   1.000
_cell.length_c   1.000
_cell.angle_alpha   90.00
_cell.angle_beta   90.00
_cell.angle_gamma   90.00
#
_symmetry.space_group_name_H-M   'P 1'
#
loop_
_entity.id
_entity.type
_entity.pdbx_description
1 polymer ?
#
loop_
_entity_poly.entity_id
_entity_poly.type
_entity_poly.pdbx_seq_one_letter_code
_entity_poly.pdbx_strand_id
1 'polypeptide(L)'
;MKRCLLALCALLVGAGEPAAPQWSVAALGELRTTLAAMPGEGLPAPDTAELDAAWRASDPVRVDRAATRLALKVARLELLGSAPDSARQGWKILDTDRNRDLEADLAAALVENRLGIWLGGLSPRHPDYALLRAAYGAEADPVRRAALARNMERWRWLPRDPGDDFLLVNAAGYEVSRWTGGKRAGTWRVIVGKTRSPTPVFSATVTGVTINPWWEVPASIVRESVGALIRHDPALARSRGYIWSGGKVRQKPGESNALGRMKLVMPNPYSVYLHDTPNRDLFAEERRAFSHGCVRVGDALDFASALLAPARSRADVDALVAAGETVTLDLPRPLPVYVAYFTVASDADGRLIYFDDVYGRDSRVKLARSAGETCDV
;
A
#
# COMPACT_ATOMS: atom_id res chain seq x y z
N MET A 1 18.13 -80.12 -28.43
CA MET A 1 17.69 -80.55 -27.09
C MET A 1 18.46 -79.77 -26.03
N LYS A 2 17.75 -79.39 -24.96
CA LYS A 2 18.19 -78.74 -23.70
C LYS A 2 17.92 -77.23 -23.60
N ARG A 3 16.86 -76.98 -22.84
CA ARG A 3 16.31 -75.72 -22.31
C ARG A 3 17.33 -75.05 -21.39
N CYS A 4 17.49 -73.74 -21.47
CA CYS A 4 18.08 -72.94 -20.40
C CYS A 4 17.09 -71.87 -19.96
N LEU A 5 16.89 -71.82 -18.65
CA LEU A 5 15.93 -71.03 -17.87
C LEU A 5 16.10 -69.52 -18.07
N LEU A 6 14.97 -68.81 -18.13
CA LEU A 6 14.88 -67.38 -17.82
C LEU A 6 15.24 -67.16 -16.35
N ALA A 7 16.22 -66.31 -16.08
CA ALA A 7 16.40 -65.65 -14.79
C ALA A 7 15.96 -64.20 -14.94
N LEU A 8 14.84 -63.86 -14.30
CA LEU A 8 14.31 -62.51 -14.22
C LEU A 8 15.13 -61.74 -13.17
N CYS A 9 16.08 -60.91 -13.62
CA CYS A 9 16.83 -60.03 -12.74
C CYS A 9 15.96 -58.81 -12.42
N ALA A 10 15.45 -58.73 -11.19
CA ALA A 10 14.78 -57.54 -10.68
C ALA A 10 15.81 -56.42 -10.51
N LEU A 11 15.70 -55.37 -11.31
CA LEU A 11 16.40 -54.10 -11.10
C LEU A 11 15.83 -53.46 -9.84
N LEU A 12 16.56 -53.60 -8.73
CA LEU A 12 16.45 -52.72 -7.58
C LEU A 12 16.81 -51.31 -8.04
N VAL A 13 15.79 -50.47 -8.23
CA VAL A 13 15.96 -49.02 -8.29
C VAL A 13 16.52 -48.61 -6.93
N GLY A 14 17.81 -48.29 -6.90
CA GLY A 14 18.44 -47.72 -5.72
C GLY A 14 17.65 -46.48 -5.29
N ALA A 15 17.30 -46.42 -4.01
CA ALA A 15 16.91 -45.17 -3.38
C ALA A 15 18.01 -44.15 -3.71
N GLY A 16 17.64 -43.07 -4.41
CA GLY A 16 18.58 -42.00 -4.70
C GLY A 16 19.23 -41.54 -3.41
N GLU A 17 20.56 -41.43 -3.43
CA GLU A 17 21.33 -40.81 -2.36
C GLU A 17 20.66 -39.49 -1.94
N PRO A 18 20.63 -39.14 -0.63
CA PRO A 18 20.16 -37.82 -0.24
C PRO A 18 20.99 -36.80 -1.00
N ALA A 19 20.33 -35.94 -1.79
CA ALA A 19 20.97 -34.77 -2.37
C ALA A 19 21.80 -34.09 -1.26
N ALA A 20 23.08 -33.81 -1.54
CA ALA A 20 23.97 -33.16 -0.58
C ALA A 20 23.24 -31.97 0.09
N PRO A 21 23.48 -31.69 1.39
CA PRO A 21 22.80 -30.60 2.09
C PRO A 21 22.98 -29.31 1.28
N GLN A 22 21.87 -28.65 0.94
CA GLN A 22 21.87 -27.43 0.13
C GLN A 22 22.47 -26.24 0.90
N TRP A 23 22.52 -26.35 2.23
CA TRP A 23 22.97 -25.32 3.14
C TRP A 23 24.48 -25.40 3.43
N SER A 24 25.24 -24.47 2.86
CA SER A 24 26.64 -24.27 3.23
C SER A 24 26.79 -23.57 4.59
N VAL A 25 27.96 -23.70 5.22
CA VAL A 25 28.29 -22.95 6.46
C VAL A 25 28.16 -21.43 6.23
N ALA A 26 28.53 -20.96 5.04
CA ALA A 26 28.37 -19.55 4.65
C ALA A 26 26.89 -19.13 4.63
N ALA A 27 26.02 -19.92 3.98
CA ALA A 27 24.58 -19.65 3.93
C ALA A 27 23.94 -19.66 5.34
N LEU A 28 24.35 -20.59 6.21
CA LEU A 28 23.92 -20.59 7.61
C LEU A 28 24.38 -19.33 8.36
N GLY A 29 25.60 -18.84 8.08
CA GLY A 29 26.11 -17.58 8.61
C GLY A 29 25.31 -16.35 8.14
N GLU A 30 24.92 -16.31 6.86
CA GLU A 30 24.07 -15.26 6.30
C GLU A 30 22.66 -15.27 6.90
N LEU A 31 22.06 -16.45 7.09
CA LEU A 31 20.77 -16.60 7.76
C LEU A 31 20.83 -16.08 9.20
N ARG A 32 21.87 -16.45 9.96
CA ARG A 32 22.07 -15.96 11.34
C ARG A 32 22.28 -14.46 11.41
N THR A 33 23.07 -13.89 10.48
CA THR A 33 23.26 -12.43 10.37
C THR A 33 21.92 -11.73 10.12
N THR A 34 21.10 -12.26 9.21
CA THR A 34 19.78 -11.71 8.92
C THR A 34 18.87 -11.76 10.15
N LEU A 35 18.80 -12.91 10.83
CA LEU A 35 18.00 -13.09 12.05
C LEU A 35 18.37 -12.09 13.15
N ALA A 36 19.67 -11.83 13.33
CA ALA A 36 20.16 -10.87 14.32
C ALA A 36 19.76 -9.42 13.98
N ALA A 37 19.59 -9.08 12.69
CA ALA A 37 19.20 -7.76 12.24
C ALA A 37 17.68 -7.50 12.31
N MET A 38 16.84 -8.55 12.27
CA MET A 38 15.38 -8.43 12.20
C MET A 38 14.75 -7.52 13.27
N PRO A 39 15.17 -7.53 14.56
CA PRO A 39 14.64 -6.59 15.54
C PRO A 39 14.91 -5.12 15.19
N GLY A 40 16.03 -4.84 14.50
CA GLY A 40 16.36 -3.52 13.94
C GLY A 40 15.50 -3.14 12.73
N GLU A 41 14.76 -4.09 12.16
CA GLU A 41 13.82 -3.89 11.05
C GLU A 41 12.36 -3.81 11.56
N GLY A 42 12.16 -3.75 12.88
CA GLY A 42 10.83 -3.79 13.50
C GLY A 42 10.13 -5.14 13.33
N LEU A 43 10.88 -6.22 13.07
CA LEU A 43 10.37 -7.58 12.91
C LEU A 43 10.77 -8.46 14.12
N PRO A 44 9.94 -9.44 14.51
CA PRO A 44 10.34 -10.42 15.49
C PRO A 44 11.46 -11.31 14.94
N ALA A 45 12.45 -11.64 15.77
CA ALA A 45 13.39 -12.72 15.45
C ALA A 45 12.70 -14.08 15.67
N PRO A 46 12.55 -14.92 14.62
CA PRO A 46 12.04 -16.28 14.78
C PRO A 46 12.94 -17.15 15.68
N ASP A 47 12.33 -18.12 16.36
CA ASP A 47 13.03 -19.13 17.15
C ASP A 47 14.01 -19.96 16.28
N THR A 48 15.21 -20.17 16.81
CA THR A 48 16.32 -20.91 16.19
C THR A 48 16.58 -22.26 16.85
N ALA A 49 15.86 -22.62 17.92
CA ALA A 49 16.16 -23.79 18.76
C ALA A 49 16.27 -25.10 17.97
N GLU A 50 15.41 -25.29 16.96
CA GLU A 50 15.47 -26.49 16.11
C GLU A 50 16.75 -26.56 15.28
N LEU A 51 17.15 -25.44 14.65
CA LEU A 51 18.38 -25.36 13.87
C LEU A 51 19.61 -25.55 14.76
N ASP A 52 19.61 -24.93 15.95
CA ASP A 52 20.71 -25.05 16.91
C ASP A 52 20.83 -26.48 17.47
N ALA A 53 19.72 -27.17 17.69
CA ALA A 53 19.71 -28.58 18.08
C ALA A 53 20.22 -29.49 16.95
N ALA A 54 19.80 -29.25 15.71
CA ALA A 54 20.26 -30.01 14.55
C ALA A 54 21.77 -29.82 14.31
N TRP A 55 22.26 -28.59 14.44
CA TRP A 55 23.68 -28.25 14.33
C TRP A 55 24.52 -28.96 15.39
N ARG A 56 24.11 -28.89 16.67
CA ARG A 56 24.80 -29.58 17.78
C ARG A 56 24.80 -31.10 17.63
N ALA A 57 23.77 -31.68 17.02
CA ALA A 57 23.70 -33.10 16.73
C ALA A 57 24.54 -33.51 15.49
N SER A 58 25.13 -32.55 14.77
CA SER A 58 25.85 -32.78 13.51
C SER A 58 25.04 -33.60 12.49
N ASP A 59 23.73 -33.37 12.44
CA ASP A 59 22.81 -34.04 11.53
C ASP A 59 22.54 -33.15 10.31
N PRO A 60 23.20 -33.38 9.17
CA PRO A 60 23.12 -32.49 8.01
C PRO A 60 21.71 -32.44 7.41
N VAL A 61 20.95 -33.55 7.47
CA VAL A 61 19.58 -33.60 6.93
C VAL A 61 18.63 -32.79 7.81
N ARG A 62 18.79 -32.85 9.14
CA ARG A 62 18.02 -32.01 10.06
C ARG A 62 18.40 -30.53 9.95
N VAL A 63 19.68 -30.22 9.76
CA VAL A 63 20.14 -28.84 9.54
C VAL A 63 19.49 -28.27 8.29
N ASP A 64 19.53 -29.00 7.17
CA ASP A 64 18.94 -28.57 5.90
C ASP A 64 17.44 -28.26 6.04
N ARG A 65 16.68 -29.17 6.66
CA ARG A 65 15.24 -28.99 6.89
C ARG A 65 14.92 -27.81 7.81
N ALA A 66 15.65 -27.68 8.92
CA ALA A 66 15.43 -26.63 9.90
C ALA A 66 15.81 -25.25 9.33
N ALA A 67 16.94 -25.15 8.63
CA ALA A 67 17.39 -23.92 7.99
C ALA A 67 16.43 -23.48 6.88
N THR A 68 15.96 -24.40 6.03
CA THR A 68 14.96 -24.10 4.99
C THR A 68 13.67 -23.53 5.58
N ARG A 69 13.09 -24.18 6.61
CA ARG A 69 11.87 -23.67 7.26
C ARG A 69 12.08 -22.30 7.90
N LEU A 70 13.23 -22.11 8.55
CA LEU A 70 13.57 -20.84 9.19
C LEU A 70 13.75 -19.72 8.15
N ALA A 71 14.49 -19.98 7.06
CA ALA A 71 14.69 -19.03 5.98
C ALA A 71 13.40 -18.63 5.29
N LEU A 72 12.49 -19.57 5.01
CA LEU A 72 11.17 -19.27 4.46
C LEU A 72 10.32 -18.42 5.42
N LYS A 73 10.43 -18.65 6.74
CA LYS A 73 9.76 -17.83 7.75
C LYS A 73 10.33 -16.42 7.78
N VAL A 74 11.66 -16.26 7.74
CA VAL A 74 12.32 -14.94 7.64
C VAL A 74 11.90 -14.23 6.37
N ALA A 75 11.95 -14.91 5.22
CA ALA A 75 11.55 -14.35 3.93
C ALA A 75 10.11 -13.83 3.93
N ARG A 76 9.16 -14.58 4.52
CA ARG A 76 7.78 -14.13 4.68
C ARG A 76 7.65 -12.90 5.57
N LEU A 77 8.41 -12.82 6.66
CA LEU A 77 8.40 -11.67 7.57
C LEU A 77 8.98 -10.41 6.90
N GLU A 78 10.08 -10.55 6.16
CA GLU A 78 10.68 -9.45 5.39
C GLU A 78 9.73 -8.93 4.32
N LEU A 79 9.10 -9.85 3.57
CA LEU A 79 8.23 -9.52 2.45
C LEU A 79 6.89 -8.94 2.89
N LEU A 80 6.23 -9.58 3.86
CA LEU A 80 4.84 -9.30 4.19
C LEU A 80 4.66 -8.60 5.53
N GLY A 81 5.70 -8.57 6.38
CA GLY A 81 5.60 -8.06 7.74
C GLY A 81 5.09 -9.10 8.74
N SER A 82 5.02 -8.70 10.00
CA SER A 82 4.70 -9.56 11.14
C SER A 82 3.26 -9.45 11.65
N ALA A 83 2.53 -8.44 11.18
CA ALA A 83 1.19 -8.16 11.69
C ALA A 83 0.17 -9.20 11.20
N PRO A 84 -0.74 -9.65 12.09
CA PRO A 84 -1.78 -10.61 11.75
C PRO A 84 -2.78 -10.01 10.74
N ASP A 85 -3.51 -10.87 10.02
CA ASP A 85 -4.52 -10.43 9.06
C ASP A 85 -5.61 -9.53 9.68
N SER A 86 -5.90 -9.71 10.98
CA SER A 86 -6.83 -8.84 11.71
C SER A 86 -6.35 -7.38 11.79
N ALA A 87 -5.04 -7.14 11.86
CA ALA A 87 -4.46 -5.79 11.82
C ALA A 87 -4.61 -5.15 10.43
N ARG A 88 -4.67 -5.98 9.38
CA ARG A 88 -4.87 -5.56 7.97
C ARG A 88 -6.35 -5.43 7.61
N GLN A 89 -7.28 -5.57 8.56
CA GLN A 89 -8.69 -5.45 8.27
C GLN A 89 -9.02 -4.07 7.67
N GLY A 90 -9.57 -4.08 6.46
CA GLY A 90 -9.88 -2.87 5.68
C GLY A 90 -8.74 -2.37 4.80
N TRP A 91 -7.57 -3.03 4.83
CA TRP A 91 -6.50 -2.84 3.86
C TRP A 91 -6.81 -3.62 2.59
N LYS A 92 -7.24 -2.92 1.54
CA LYS A 92 -7.72 -3.53 0.28
C LYS A 92 -6.85 -3.12 -0.91
N ILE A 93 -5.58 -2.87 -0.66
CA ILE A 93 -4.55 -2.76 -1.70
C ILE A 93 -4.18 -4.18 -2.12
N LEU A 94 -4.15 -4.42 -3.44
CA LEU A 94 -3.71 -5.72 -3.96
C LEU A 94 -2.21 -5.89 -3.69
N ASP A 95 -1.88 -6.91 -2.91
CA ASP A 95 -0.51 -7.29 -2.56
C ASP A 95 -0.15 -8.53 -3.39
N THR A 96 0.53 -8.30 -4.52
CA THR A 96 0.93 -9.36 -5.45
C THR A 96 2.07 -10.23 -4.90
N ASP A 97 2.81 -9.73 -3.91
CA ASP A 97 3.98 -10.41 -3.37
C ASP A 97 3.60 -11.67 -2.57
N ARG A 98 2.35 -11.76 -2.10
CA ARG A 98 1.79 -12.96 -1.44
C ARG A 98 1.83 -14.22 -2.29
N ASN A 99 1.87 -14.09 -3.62
CA ASN A 99 1.86 -15.21 -4.56
C ASN A 99 3.26 -15.62 -5.01
N ARG A 100 4.31 -15.02 -4.45
CA ARG A 100 5.70 -15.30 -4.83
C ARG A 100 6.12 -16.70 -4.35
N ASP A 101 6.77 -17.46 -5.22
CA ASP A 101 7.32 -18.77 -4.90
C ASP A 101 8.63 -18.64 -4.13
N LEU A 102 8.51 -18.45 -2.81
CA LEU A 102 9.66 -18.30 -1.92
C LEU A 102 10.51 -19.57 -1.81
N GLU A 103 9.95 -20.74 -2.11
CA GLU A 103 10.70 -22.01 -2.07
C GLU A 103 11.63 -22.11 -3.29
N ALA A 104 11.12 -21.84 -4.48
CA ALA A 104 11.92 -21.78 -5.70
C ALA A 104 13.00 -20.68 -5.60
N ASP A 105 12.63 -19.50 -5.10
CA ASP A 105 13.57 -18.40 -4.91
C ASP A 105 14.69 -18.74 -3.92
N LEU A 106 14.37 -19.37 -2.79
CA LEU A 106 15.34 -19.81 -1.78
C LEU A 106 16.31 -20.82 -2.38
N ALA A 107 15.79 -21.82 -3.09
CA ALA A 107 16.62 -22.83 -3.75
C ALA A 107 17.62 -22.18 -4.73
N ALA A 108 17.16 -21.23 -5.55
CA ALA A 108 18.02 -20.48 -6.45
C ALA A 108 19.06 -19.63 -5.69
N ALA A 109 18.65 -18.95 -4.61
CA ALA A 109 19.54 -18.13 -3.81
C ALA A 109 20.66 -18.93 -3.12
N LEU A 110 20.37 -20.17 -2.70
CA LEU A 110 21.37 -21.09 -2.13
C LEU A 110 22.37 -21.56 -3.19
N VAL A 111 21.89 -22.00 -4.35
CA VAL A 111 22.75 -22.45 -5.47
C VAL A 111 23.68 -21.33 -5.94
N GLU A 112 23.17 -20.10 -6.02
CA GLU A 112 23.91 -18.93 -6.47
C GLU A 112 24.74 -18.25 -5.36
N ASN A 113 24.74 -18.78 -4.13
CA ASN A 113 25.43 -18.21 -2.96
C ASN A 113 25.09 -16.73 -2.72
N ARG A 114 23.79 -16.39 -2.79
CA ARG A 114 23.27 -15.02 -2.65
C ARG A 114 22.13 -14.91 -1.64
N LEU A 115 22.11 -15.76 -0.63
CA LEU A 115 21.02 -15.84 0.34
C LEU A 115 20.77 -14.48 1.01
N GLY A 116 21.81 -13.83 1.52
CA GLY A 116 21.71 -12.53 2.17
C GLY A 116 21.21 -11.42 1.23
N ILE A 117 21.64 -11.43 -0.04
CA ILE A 117 21.16 -10.50 -1.07
C ILE A 117 19.66 -10.73 -1.34
N TRP A 118 19.25 -11.99 -1.45
CA TRP A 118 17.84 -12.33 -1.67
C TRP A 118 16.99 -11.91 -0.48
N LEU A 119 17.35 -12.32 0.75
CA LEU A 119 16.61 -11.97 1.97
C LEU A 119 16.51 -10.45 2.16
N GLY A 120 17.63 -9.73 2.08
CA GLY A 120 17.66 -8.27 2.19
C GLY A 120 16.92 -7.56 1.05
N GLY A 121 16.75 -8.24 -0.08
CA GLY A 121 16.00 -7.76 -1.24
C GLY A 121 14.49 -7.90 -1.13
N LEU A 122 13.94 -8.60 -0.13
CA LEU A 122 12.50 -8.83 0.04
C LEU A 122 11.77 -7.66 0.71
N SER A 123 12.48 -6.84 1.48
CA SER A 123 11.93 -5.62 2.08
C SER A 123 11.43 -4.62 1.02
N PRO A 124 10.44 -3.74 1.35
CA PRO A 124 9.93 -2.71 0.44
C PRO A 124 11.04 -1.83 -0.16
N ARG A 125 10.93 -1.53 -1.45
CA ARG A 125 11.95 -0.75 -2.18
C ARG A 125 11.73 0.76 -2.13
N HIS A 126 10.60 1.20 -1.59
CA HIS A 126 10.21 2.60 -1.61
C HIS A 126 11.15 3.47 -0.74
N PRO A 127 11.56 4.67 -1.17
CA PRO A 127 12.46 5.54 -0.41
C PRO A 127 11.97 5.88 1.00
N ASP A 128 10.67 6.11 1.18
CA ASP A 128 10.11 6.36 2.53
C ASP A 128 10.32 5.18 3.48
N TYR A 129 10.30 3.94 2.98
CA TYR A 129 10.60 2.78 3.82
C TYR A 129 12.05 2.81 4.31
N ALA A 130 13.00 3.16 3.43
CA ALA A 130 14.41 3.30 3.82
C ALA A 130 14.61 4.40 4.87
N LEU A 131 13.91 5.53 4.75
CA LEU A 131 13.94 6.61 5.74
C LEU A 131 13.36 6.16 7.09
N LEU A 132 12.21 5.48 7.08
CA LEU A 132 11.59 4.93 8.29
C LEU A 132 12.51 3.92 8.99
N ARG A 133 13.14 3.03 8.22
CA ARG A 133 14.10 2.04 8.73
C ARG A 133 15.30 2.69 9.40
N ALA A 134 15.91 3.68 8.74
CA ALA A 134 17.04 4.41 9.30
C ALA A 134 16.65 5.14 10.60
N ALA A 135 15.49 5.80 10.62
CA ALA A 135 14.98 6.46 11.81
C ALA A 135 14.67 5.47 12.93
N TYR A 136 14.07 4.31 12.62
CA TYR A 136 13.73 3.29 13.61
C TYR A 136 14.97 2.74 14.33
N GLY A 137 16.07 2.52 13.60
CA GLY A 137 17.33 2.04 14.17
C GLY A 137 17.97 3.05 15.14
N ALA A 138 17.78 4.35 14.91
CA ALA A 138 18.34 5.42 15.73
C ALA A 138 17.40 5.94 16.85
N GLU A 139 16.10 5.64 16.78
CA GLU A 139 15.10 6.16 17.70
C GLU A 139 15.13 5.42 19.05
N ALA A 140 15.27 6.19 20.11
CA ALA A 140 15.31 5.70 21.49
C ALA A 140 13.96 5.87 22.20
N ASP A 141 13.14 6.83 21.78
CA ASP A 141 11.82 7.03 22.37
C ASP A 141 10.88 5.88 21.97
N PRO A 142 10.33 5.11 22.92
CA PRO A 142 9.55 3.92 22.61
C PRO A 142 8.25 4.23 21.86
N VAL A 143 7.65 5.40 22.09
CA VAL A 143 6.39 5.80 21.43
C VAL A 143 6.65 6.10 19.95
N ARG A 144 7.68 6.91 19.66
CA ARG A 144 8.11 7.25 18.30
C ARG A 144 8.64 6.03 17.57
N ARG A 145 9.45 5.20 18.23
CA ARG A 145 9.94 3.93 17.68
C ARG A 145 8.80 2.99 17.29
N ALA A 146 7.75 2.91 18.11
CA ALA A 146 6.56 2.13 17.76
C ALA A 146 5.79 2.74 16.58
N ALA A 147 5.68 4.06 16.48
CA ALA A 147 5.06 4.71 15.33
C ALA A 147 5.84 4.43 14.03
N LEU A 148 7.17 4.48 14.07
CA LEU A 148 8.04 4.12 12.94
C LEU A 148 7.82 2.66 12.51
N ALA A 149 7.88 1.70 13.44
CA ALA A 149 7.67 0.29 13.14
C ALA A 149 6.28 0.01 12.56
N ARG A 150 5.22 0.67 13.05
CA ARG A 150 3.86 0.54 12.48
C ARG A 150 3.79 1.01 11.02
N ASN A 151 4.51 2.08 10.68
CA ASN A 151 4.52 2.58 9.31
C ASN A 151 5.45 1.75 8.40
N MET A 152 6.56 1.21 8.91
CA MET A 152 7.34 0.19 8.20
C MET A 152 6.50 -1.06 7.90
N GLU A 153 5.72 -1.54 8.87
CA GLU A 153 4.79 -2.66 8.70
C GLU A 153 3.73 -2.35 7.62
N ARG A 154 3.16 -1.15 7.60
CA ARG A 154 2.23 -0.72 6.54
C ARG A 154 2.86 -0.70 5.15
N TRP A 155 4.13 -0.33 5.02
CA TRP A 155 4.85 -0.40 3.75
C TRP A 155 5.00 -1.84 3.24
N ARG A 156 5.15 -2.82 4.14
CA ARG A 156 5.13 -4.26 3.80
C ARG A 156 3.75 -4.79 3.38
N TRP A 157 2.71 -3.95 3.46
CA TRP A 157 1.36 -4.30 3.00
C TRP A 157 1.01 -3.66 1.63
N LEU A 158 1.93 -2.92 1.04
CA LEU A 158 1.88 -2.50 -0.37
C LEU A 158 2.69 -3.49 -1.21
N PRO A 159 2.50 -3.50 -2.54
CA PRO A 159 3.48 -4.08 -3.44
C PRO A 159 4.87 -3.57 -3.10
N ARG A 160 5.81 -4.50 -2.90
CA ARG A 160 7.23 -4.24 -2.60
C ARG A 160 7.83 -3.25 -3.59
N ASP A 161 7.41 -3.37 -4.85
CA ASP A 161 7.70 -2.44 -5.93
C ASP A 161 6.39 -1.83 -6.45
N PRO A 162 6.03 -0.60 -6.05
CA PRO A 162 4.82 0.07 -6.50
C PRO A 162 4.89 0.54 -7.97
N GLY A 163 6.05 0.37 -8.62
CA GLY A 163 6.36 0.86 -9.96
C GLY A 163 7.04 2.24 -9.96
N ASP A 164 7.52 2.64 -11.14
CA ASP A 164 8.25 3.90 -11.29
C ASP A 164 7.36 5.13 -11.29
N ASP A 165 6.08 5.04 -11.68
CA ASP A 165 5.15 6.17 -11.77
C ASP A 165 3.80 5.80 -11.15
N PHE A 166 3.41 6.45 -10.06
CA PHE A 166 2.15 6.18 -9.36
C PHE A 166 1.69 7.35 -8.50
N LEU A 167 0.44 7.30 -8.06
CA LEU A 167 -0.13 8.21 -7.06
C LEU A 167 -0.21 7.51 -5.70
N LEU A 168 0.18 8.22 -4.66
CA LEU A 168 0.00 7.81 -3.27
C LEU A 168 -0.85 8.85 -2.55
N VAL A 169 -2.06 8.48 -2.15
CA VAL A 169 -2.88 9.27 -1.23
C VAL A 169 -2.56 8.81 0.18
N ASN A 170 -1.93 9.67 0.99
CA ASN A 170 -1.80 9.43 2.41
C ASN A 170 -2.97 10.08 3.15
N ALA A 171 -3.96 9.27 3.55
CA ALA A 171 -5.15 9.80 4.19
C ALA A 171 -4.91 10.36 5.61
N ALA A 172 -3.85 9.95 6.32
CA ALA A 172 -3.48 10.55 7.60
C ALA A 172 -2.74 11.89 7.42
N GLY A 173 -1.86 11.96 6.41
CA GLY A 173 -1.12 13.18 6.05
C GLY A 173 -1.92 14.22 5.27
N TYR A 174 -3.16 13.90 4.90
CA TYR A 174 -4.03 14.79 4.11
C TYR A 174 -3.34 15.30 2.83
N GLU A 175 -2.63 14.41 2.14
CA GLU A 175 -1.96 14.69 0.87
C GLU A 175 -2.14 13.57 -0.17
N VAL A 176 -2.02 13.96 -1.44
CA VAL A 176 -1.75 13.05 -2.55
C VAL A 176 -0.45 13.47 -3.21
N SER A 177 0.44 12.52 -3.46
CA SER A 177 1.72 12.72 -4.12
C SER A 177 1.83 11.87 -5.37
N ARG A 178 2.40 12.42 -6.44
CA ARG A 178 2.86 11.63 -7.59
C ARG A 178 4.32 11.28 -7.40
N TRP A 179 4.64 10.00 -7.52
CA TRP A 179 6.00 9.50 -7.48
C TRP A 179 6.45 9.16 -8.89
N THR A 180 7.66 9.57 -9.26
CA THR A 180 8.31 9.23 -10.53
C THR A 180 9.78 8.88 -10.27
N GLY A 181 10.20 7.66 -10.59
CA GLY A 181 11.58 7.19 -10.38
C GLY A 181 12.04 7.31 -8.92
N GLY A 182 11.16 7.01 -7.97
CA GLY A 182 11.44 7.13 -6.53
C GLY A 182 11.53 8.57 -6.01
N LYS A 183 11.09 9.58 -6.77
CA LYS A 183 11.05 10.98 -6.32
C LYS A 183 9.62 11.51 -6.37
N ARG A 184 9.27 12.41 -5.45
CA ARG A 184 7.98 13.12 -5.51
C ARG A 184 8.03 14.13 -6.66
N ALA A 185 7.27 13.86 -7.72
CA ALA A 185 7.10 14.77 -8.86
C ALA A 185 6.12 15.90 -8.56
N GLY A 186 5.23 15.72 -7.58
CA GLY A 186 4.29 16.73 -7.11
C GLY A 186 3.53 16.25 -5.88
N THR A 187 3.06 17.19 -5.05
CA THR A 187 2.25 16.91 -3.86
C THR A 187 1.14 17.93 -3.73
N TRP A 188 -0.08 17.46 -3.48
CA TRP A 188 -1.28 18.27 -3.37
C TRP A 188 -1.99 17.97 -2.06
N ARG A 189 -2.47 19.02 -1.39
CA ARG A 189 -3.31 18.88 -0.19
C ARG A 189 -4.62 18.21 -0.55
N VAL A 190 -5.09 17.32 0.32
CA VAL A 190 -6.40 16.68 0.17
C VAL A 190 -7.28 16.84 1.40
N ILE A 191 -8.59 16.73 1.20
CA ILE A 191 -9.60 16.51 2.23
C ILE A 191 -10.09 15.06 2.10
N VAL A 192 -10.14 14.35 3.21
CA VAL A 192 -10.52 12.94 3.29
C VAL A 192 -11.83 12.77 4.07
N GLY A 193 -12.29 11.53 4.18
CA GLY A 193 -13.49 11.15 4.93
C GLY A 193 -13.48 11.62 6.38
N LYS A 194 -14.67 11.87 6.92
CA LYS A 194 -14.87 12.06 8.37
C LYS A 194 -14.54 10.76 9.13
N THR A 195 -14.30 10.86 10.42
CA THR A 195 -14.08 9.69 11.31
C THR A 195 -15.22 8.66 11.27
N ARG A 196 -16.48 9.12 11.12
CA ARG A 196 -17.67 8.26 10.97
C ARG A 196 -17.83 7.62 9.59
N SER A 197 -17.14 8.14 8.58
CA SER A 197 -17.19 7.70 7.18
C SER A 197 -15.78 7.78 6.58
N PRO A 198 -14.82 7.03 7.12
CA PRO A 198 -13.41 7.19 6.81
C PRO A 198 -13.12 6.81 5.36
N THR A 199 -12.15 7.48 4.75
CA THR A 199 -11.66 7.06 3.42
C THR A 199 -11.11 5.63 3.51
N PRO A 200 -11.60 4.69 2.67
CA PRO A 200 -11.12 3.31 2.67
C PRO A 200 -9.69 3.24 2.12
N VAL A 201 -8.96 2.19 2.50
CA VAL A 201 -7.62 1.90 1.97
C VAL A 201 -7.74 0.91 0.83
N PHE A 202 -7.30 1.29 -0.37
CA PHE A 202 -7.41 0.47 -1.57
C PHE A 202 -6.46 0.93 -2.67
N SER A 203 -6.27 0.07 -3.67
CA SER A 203 -5.59 0.42 -4.92
C SER A 203 -6.59 0.49 -6.07
N ALA A 204 -6.35 1.38 -7.01
CA ALA A 204 -7.07 1.47 -8.29
C ALA A 204 -6.12 1.93 -9.40
N THR A 205 -6.65 2.03 -10.61
CA THR A 205 -5.92 2.57 -11.77
C THR A 205 -6.66 3.78 -12.31
N VAL A 206 -5.94 4.90 -12.44
CA VAL A 206 -6.43 6.12 -13.08
C VAL A 206 -6.24 5.98 -14.58
N THR A 207 -7.31 6.12 -15.36
CA THR A 207 -7.27 6.03 -16.83
C THR A 207 -7.53 7.37 -17.51
N GLY A 208 -8.07 8.35 -16.79
CA GLY A 208 -8.44 9.63 -17.37
C GLY A 208 -8.76 10.70 -16.33
N VAL A 209 -9.02 11.90 -16.83
CA VAL A 209 -9.51 13.05 -16.07
C VAL A 209 -10.79 13.56 -16.73
N THR A 210 -11.88 13.63 -15.98
CA THR A 210 -13.11 14.30 -16.39
C THR A 210 -13.09 15.75 -15.92
N ILE A 211 -13.13 16.68 -16.87
CA ILE A 211 -13.32 18.11 -16.64
C ILE A 211 -14.82 18.42 -16.67
N ASN A 212 -15.25 19.33 -15.79
CA ASN A 212 -16.65 19.72 -15.59
C ASN A 212 -17.57 18.49 -15.39
N PRO A 213 -17.30 17.61 -14.41
CA PRO A 213 -18.04 16.37 -14.25
C PRO A 213 -19.51 16.61 -13.85
N TRP A 214 -20.41 15.78 -14.38
CA TRP A 214 -21.71 15.56 -13.72
C TRP A 214 -21.51 14.83 -12.40
N TRP A 215 -22.33 15.18 -11.40
CA TRP A 215 -22.38 14.42 -10.16
C TRP A 215 -23.68 13.62 -10.08
N GLU A 216 -23.55 12.29 -10.06
CA GLU A 216 -24.64 11.42 -9.61
C GLU A 216 -24.63 11.39 -8.08
N VAL A 217 -25.67 11.94 -7.46
CA VAL A 217 -25.72 12.09 -6.00
C VAL A 217 -25.99 10.72 -5.37
N PRO A 218 -25.10 10.19 -4.51
CA PRO A 218 -25.33 8.93 -3.82
C PRO A 218 -26.61 8.98 -2.97
N ALA A 219 -27.35 7.88 -2.93
CA ALA A 219 -28.62 7.80 -2.19
C ALA A 219 -28.48 8.14 -0.70
N SER A 220 -27.32 7.84 -0.09
CA SER A 220 -27.01 8.24 1.29
C SER A 220 -26.99 9.76 1.46
N ILE A 221 -26.35 10.49 0.54
CA ILE A 221 -26.27 11.95 0.56
C ILE A 221 -27.62 12.59 0.24
N VAL A 222 -28.41 11.97 -0.65
CA VAL A 222 -29.81 12.38 -0.87
C VAL A 222 -30.61 12.28 0.43
N ARG A 223 -30.46 11.19 1.20
CA ARG A 223 -31.16 11.05 2.48
C ARG A 223 -30.64 12.00 3.56
N GLU A 224 -29.33 12.21 3.64
CA GLU A 224 -28.69 13.02 4.69
C GLU A 224 -28.94 14.52 4.51
N SER A 225 -28.86 15.06 3.28
CA SER A 225 -28.87 16.52 3.08
C SER A 225 -29.59 17.00 1.82
N VAL A 226 -29.31 16.41 0.65
CA VAL A 226 -29.79 16.96 -0.63
C VAL A 226 -31.32 16.81 -0.77
N GLY A 227 -31.90 15.75 -0.24
CA GLY A 227 -33.35 15.54 -0.26
C GLY A 227 -34.11 16.55 0.59
N ALA A 228 -33.55 16.97 1.73
CA ALA A 228 -34.13 18.04 2.54
C ALA A 228 -34.06 19.39 1.81
N LEU A 229 -32.91 19.70 1.18
CA LEU A 229 -32.76 20.90 0.34
C LEU A 229 -33.81 20.94 -0.77
N ILE A 230 -33.99 19.84 -1.52
CA ILE A 230 -34.96 19.78 -2.62
C ILE A 230 -36.40 19.96 -2.13
N ARG A 231 -36.76 19.40 -0.97
CA ARG A 231 -38.12 19.52 -0.42
C ARG A 231 -38.42 20.89 0.14
N HIS A 232 -37.47 21.49 0.88
CA HIS A 232 -37.69 22.74 1.59
C HIS A 232 -37.40 23.97 0.74
N ASP A 233 -36.44 23.90 -0.17
CA ASP A 233 -36.09 25.00 -1.08
C ASP A 233 -35.77 24.49 -2.50
N PRO A 234 -36.81 24.12 -3.28
CA PRO A 234 -36.63 23.63 -4.65
C PRO A 234 -36.10 24.69 -5.61
N ALA A 235 -36.21 25.99 -5.30
CA ALA A 235 -35.65 27.06 -6.11
C ALA A 235 -34.12 27.11 -5.95
N LEU A 236 -33.62 27.09 -4.70
CA LEU A 236 -32.20 27.01 -4.41
C LEU A 236 -31.57 25.71 -4.91
N ALA A 237 -32.28 24.58 -4.79
CA ALA A 237 -31.80 23.32 -5.33
C ALA A 237 -31.56 23.42 -6.86
N ARG A 238 -32.52 24.00 -7.60
CA ARG A 238 -32.39 24.20 -9.05
C ARG A 238 -31.30 25.20 -9.40
N SER A 239 -31.15 26.30 -8.66
CA SER A 239 -30.08 27.28 -8.90
C SER A 239 -28.69 26.70 -8.63
N ARG A 240 -28.58 25.74 -7.70
CA ARG A 240 -27.37 24.91 -7.48
C ARG A 240 -27.20 23.77 -8.48
N GLY A 241 -28.05 23.69 -9.50
CA GLY A 241 -27.94 22.73 -10.59
C GLY A 241 -28.42 21.32 -10.26
N TYR A 242 -29.15 21.10 -9.15
CA TYR A 242 -29.76 19.79 -8.88
C TYR A 242 -30.95 19.54 -9.80
N ILE A 243 -30.99 18.35 -10.38
CA ILE A 243 -32.07 17.87 -11.25
C ILE A 243 -32.45 16.43 -10.89
N TRP A 244 -33.67 16.04 -11.25
CA TRP A 244 -34.08 14.64 -11.28
C TRP A 244 -33.92 14.10 -12.69
N SER A 245 -33.25 12.96 -12.85
CA SER A 245 -33.01 12.34 -14.16
C SER A 245 -32.85 10.83 -13.99
N GLY A 246 -33.64 10.04 -14.72
CA GLY A 246 -33.56 8.58 -14.69
C GLY A 246 -33.77 7.95 -13.31
N GLY A 247 -34.66 8.53 -12.47
CA GLY A 247 -34.91 8.03 -11.11
C GLY A 247 -33.86 8.41 -10.07
N LYS A 248 -32.86 9.22 -10.42
CA LYS A 248 -31.77 9.65 -9.54
C LYS A 248 -31.68 11.18 -9.46
N VAL A 249 -31.16 11.68 -8.35
CA VAL A 249 -30.74 13.08 -8.23
C VAL A 249 -29.36 13.24 -8.85
N ARG A 250 -29.21 14.22 -9.74
CA ARG A 250 -27.94 14.59 -10.36
C ARG A 250 -27.68 16.08 -10.14
N GLN A 251 -26.42 16.47 -10.12
CA GLN A 251 -26.01 17.87 -10.14
C GLN A 251 -25.29 18.18 -11.46
N LYS A 252 -25.71 19.26 -12.12
CA LYS A 252 -25.11 19.77 -13.36
C LYS A 252 -23.65 20.20 -13.12
N PRO A 253 -22.79 20.14 -14.15
CA PRO A 253 -21.50 20.84 -14.13
C PRO A 253 -21.71 22.32 -13.84
N GLY A 254 -20.85 22.92 -13.01
CA GLY A 254 -21.04 24.29 -12.55
C GLY A 254 -20.17 24.61 -11.33
N GLU A 255 -20.12 25.90 -10.96
CA GLU A 255 -19.31 26.37 -9.81
C GLU A 255 -19.77 25.75 -8.50
N SER A 256 -21.07 25.50 -8.37
CA SER A 256 -21.67 24.91 -7.18
C SER A 256 -21.63 23.37 -7.17
N ASN A 257 -21.09 22.74 -8.22
CA ASN A 257 -21.03 21.29 -8.31
C ASN A 257 -20.16 20.71 -7.19
N ALA A 258 -20.68 19.75 -6.42
CA ALA A 258 -19.96 19.18 -5.28
C ALA A 258 -18.67 18.41 -5.66
N LEU A 259 -18.55 17.96 -6.91
CA LEU A 259 -17.33 17.39 -7.49
C LEU A 259 -16.35 18.45 -8.03
N GLY A 260 -16.73 19.73 -7.99
CA GLY A 260 -15.95 20.84 -8.55
C GLY A 260 -15.80 20.73 -10.07
N ARG A 261 -14.64 21.16 -10.57
CA ARG A 261 -14.30 21.23 -12.00
C ARG A 261 -13.54 20.02 -12.53
N MET A 262 -13.10 19.11 -11.67
CA MET A 262 -12.26 17.97 -12.07
C MET A 262 -12.60 16.73 -11.26
N LYS A 263 -12.59 15.57 -11.92
CA LYS A 263 -12.64 14.26 -11.26
C LYS A 263 -11.74 13.27 -12.01
N LEU A 264 -10.98 12.46 -11.29
CA LEU A 264 -10.24 11.34 -11.89
C LEU A 264 -11.19 10.19 -12.26
N VAL A 265 -10.90 9.58 -13.41
CA VAL A 265 -11.51 8.33 -13.85
C VAL A 265 -10.71 7.18 -13.26
N MET A 266 -11.20 6.63 -12.15
CA MET A 266 -10.58 5.50 -11.43
C MET A 266 -11.64 4.52 -10.90
N PRO A 267 -12.12 3.58 -11.73
CA PRO A 267 -13.11 2.60 -11.30
C PRO A 267 -12.66 1.83 -10.05
N ASN A 268 -13.53 1.73 -9.05
CA ASN A 268 -13.26 1.02 -7.79
C ASN A 268 -14.58 0.60 -7.12
N PRO A 269 -14.57 -0.44 -6.26
CA PRO A 269 -15.79 -0.97 -5.65
C PRO A 269 -16.34 -0.09 -4.52
N TYR A 270 -15.64 0.97 -4.11
CA TYR A 270 -16.02 1.82 -2.97
C TYR A 270 -16.75 3.09 -3.40
N SER A 271 -16.91 3.34 -4.71
CA SER A 271 -17.42 4.61 -5.24
C SER A 271 -16.66 5.84 -4.71
N VAL A 272 -15.36 5.68 -4.45
CA VAL A 272 -14.47 6.76 -4.02
C VAL A 272 -13.94 7.49 -5.24
N TYR A 273 -13.87 8.82 -5.18
CA TYR A 273 -13.33 9.66 -6.25
C TYR A 273 -12.18 10.52 -5.71
N LEU A 274 -11.20 10.82 -6.57
CA LEU A 274 -10.29 11.94 -6.40
C LEU A 274 -10.84 13.07 -7.27
N HIS A 275 -11.23 14.18 -6.65
CA HIS A 275 -11.98 15.23 -7.35
C HIS A 275 -11.76 16.62 -6.75
N ASP A 276 -12.17 17.67 -7.48
CA ASP A 276 -12.16 19.06 -7.03
C ASP A 276 -13.30 19.36 -6.04
N THR A 277 -13.36 20.56 -5.49
CA THR A 277 -14.48 20.97 -4.64
C THR A 277 -14.70 22.48 -4.65
N PRO A 278 -15.96 22.94 -4.52
CA PRO A 278 -16.24 24.36 -4.32
C PRO A 278 -15.79 24.87 -2.94
N ASN A 279 -15.64 23.97 -1.96
CA ASN A 279 -15.30 24.33 -0.59
C ASN A 279 -13.77 24.45 -0.41
N ARG A 280 -13.14 25.41 -1.09
CA ARG A 280 -11.67 25.57 -1.12
C ARG A 280 -11.08 26.01 0.22
N ASP A 281 -11.82 26.76 1.02
CA ASP A 281 -11.34 27.29 2.30
C ASP A 281 -10.96 26.16 3.30
N LEU A 282 -11.60 24.99 3.17
CA LEU A 282 -11.32 23.82 4.02
C LEU A 282 -9.90 23.24 3.83
N PHE A 283 -9.17 23.63 2.79
CA PHE A 283 -7.77 23.23 2.62
C PHE A 283 -6.80 24.01 3.53
N ALA A 284 -7.24 25.12 4.12
CA ALA A 284 -6.46 25.88 5.11
C ALA A 284 -6.49 25.21 6.50
N GLU A 285 -7.46 24.33 6.75
CA GLU A 285 -7.57 23.60 8.00
C GLU A 285 -6.43 22.58 8.16
N GLU A 286 -5.95 22.44 9.39
CA GLU A 286 -4.93 21.43 9.74
C GLU A 286 -5.52 20.01 9.64
N ARG A 287 -6.70 19.81 10.25
CA ARG A 287 -7.43 18.53 10.24
C ARG A 287 -8.47 18.51 9.12
N ARG A 288 -8.17 17.84 8.01
CA ARG A 288 -8.99 17.85 6.77
C ARG A 288 -9.87 16.60 6.59
N ALA A 289 -10.49 16.12 7.66
CA ALA A 289 -11.41 14.97 7.65
C ALA A 289 -12.88 15.40 7.52
N PHE A 290 -13.26 16.00 6.37
CA PHE A 290 -14.58 16.63 6.17
C PHE A 290 -15.48 15.94 5.11
N SER A 291 -14.97 14.96 4.37
CA SER A 291 -15.70 14.34 3.26
C SER A 291 -16.57 13.14 3.70
N HIS A 292 -17.34 12.58 2.77
CA HIS A 292 -18.11 11.33 2.96
C HIS A 292 -17.36 10.09 2.44
N GLY A 293 -16.03 10.12 2.47
CA GLY A 293 -15.15 9.01 2.06
C GLY A 293 -14.36 9.26 0.77
N CYS A 294 -14.83 10.16 -0.11
CA CYS A 294 -14.07 10.62 -1.28
C CYS A 294 -12.85 11.47 -0.89
N VAL A 295 -11.93 11.67 -1.82
CA VAL A 295 -10.72 12.49 -1.64
C VAL A 295 -10.88 13.76 -2.48
N ARG A 296 -10.96 14.92 -1.82
CA ARG A 296 -11.02 16.21 -2.51
C ARG A 296 -9.60 16.77 -2.63
N VAL A 297 -9.20 17.23 -3.81
CA VAL A 297 -7.85 17.74 -4.09
C VAL A 297 -7.89 19.27 -4.13
N GLY A 298 -6.95 19.94 -3.46
CA GLY A 298 -6.90 21.40 -3.34
C GLY A 298 -6.71 22.10 -4.67
N ASP A 299 -5.53 21.92 -5.26
CA ASP A 299 -5.20 22.46 -6.58
C ASP A 299 -5.56 21.46 -7.68
N ALA A 300 -6.84 21.09 -7.74
CA ALA A 300 -7.34 20.03 -8.60
C ALA A 300 -7.01 20.23 -10.10
N LEU A 301 -7.05 21.48 -10.60
CA LEU A 301 -6.72 21.77 -12.00
C LEU A 301 -5.22 21.67 -12.28
N ASP A 302 -4.38 22.09 -11.33
CA ASP A 302 -2.92 21.89 -11.41
C ASP A 302 -2.58 20.39 -11.39
N PHE A 303 -3.21 19.65 -10.48
CA PHE A 303 -3.07 18.20 -10.41
C PHE A 303 -3.49 17.52 -11.73
N ALA A 304 -4.60 17.93 -12.34
CA ALA A 304 -5.02 17.44 -13.65
C ALA A 304 -3.99 17.74 -14.74
N SER A 305 -3.47 18.97 -14.79
CA SER A 305 -2.41 19.35 -15.74
C SER A 305 -1.14 18.52 -15.54
N ALA A 306 -0.73 18.27 -14.30
CA ALA A 306 0.41 17.42 -14.01
C ALA A 306 0.23 15.98 -14.50
N LEU A 307 -0.99 15.45 -14.46
CA LEU A 307 -1.32 14.10 -14.97
C LEU A 307 -1.41 14.04 -16.51
N LEU A 308 -1.86 15.11 -17.15
CA LEU A 308 -2.07 15.17 -18.60
C LEU A 308 -0.83 15.67 -19.37
N ALA A 309 0.16 16.24 -18.68
CA ALA A 309 1.41 16.68 -19.29
C ALA A 309 2.24 15.49 -19.84
N PRO A 310 3.00 15.70 -20.94
CA PRO A 310 3.07 16.91 -21.76
C PRO A 310 1.96 17.00 -22.82
N ALA A 311 1.05 16.02 -22.90
CA ALA A 311 0.02 15.95 -23.94
C ALA A 311 -0.98 17.13 -23.88
N ARG A 312 -1.18 17.71 -22.69
CA ARG A 312 -1.97 18.95 -22.49
C ARG A 312 -1.24 19.89 -21.55
N SER A 313 -1.28 21.17 -21.89
CA SER A 313 -0.80 22.26 -21.03
C SER A 313 -1.86 22.67 -19.99
N ARG A 314 -1.45 23.48 -19.01
CA ARG A 314 -2.41 24.08 -18.07
C ARG A 314 -3.42 25.00 -18.77
N ALA A 315 -2.99 25.76 -19.78
CA ALA A 315 -3.86 26.62 -20.56
C ALA A 315 -4.95 25.83 -21.31
N ASP A 316 -4.63 24.64 -21.82
CA ASP A 316 -5.61 23.75 -22.45
C ASP A 316 -6.67 23.30 -21.44
N VAL A 317 -6.26 22.92 -20.23
CA VAL A 317 -7.19 22.52 -19.16
C VAL A 317 -8.10 23.68 -18.76
N ASP A 318 -7.55 24.88 -18.59
CA ASP A 318 -8.33 26.07 -18.24
C ASP A 318 -9.35 26.44 -19.34
N ALA A 319 -8.98 26.28 -20.62
CA ALA A 319 -9.90 26.50 -21.75
C ALA A 319 -11.06 25.49 -21.75
N LEU A 320 -10.81 24.21 -21.42
CA LEU A 320 -11.85 23.20 -21.28
C LEU A 320 -12.78 23.49 -20.08
N VAL A 321 -12.24 23.98 -18.97
CA VAL A 321 -13.04 24.43 -17.83
C VAL A 321 -13.93 25.60 -18.24
N ALA A 322 -13.38 26.61 -18.94
CA ALA A 322 -14.10 27.79 -19.39
C ALA A 322 -15.22 27.48 -20.40
N ALA A 323 -15.04 26.47 -21.25
CA ALA A 323 -16.09 25.99 -22.16
C ALA A 323 -17.33 25.45 -21.43
N GLY A 324 -17.18 25.01 -20.16
CA GLY A 324 -18.29 24.55 -19.31
C GLY A 324 -18.85 23.17 -19.66
N GLU A 325 -18.45 22.59 -20.79
CA GLU A 325 -18.86 21.26 -21.23
C GLU A 325 -18.11 20.15 -20.48
N THR A 326 -18.80 19.04 -20.21
CA THR A 326 -18.17 17.84 -19.64
C THR A 326 -17.32 17.16 -20.71
N VAL A 327 -16.02 17.04 -20.44
CA VAL A 327 -15.09 16.29 -21.30
C VAL A 327 -14.28 15.33 -20.46
N THR A 328 -14.03 14.13 -20.99
CA THR A 328 -13.09 13.17 -20.38
C THR A 328 -11.87 13.05 -21.27
N LEU A 329 -10.72 13.26 -20.68
CA LEU A 329 -9.41 13.16 -21.31
C LEU A 329 -8.74 11.90 -20.80
N ASP A 330 -8.32 11.02 -21.69
CA ASP A 330 -7.57 9.82 -21.31
C ASP A 330 -6.13 10.20 -20.91
N LEU A 331 -5.61 9.49 -19.91
CA LEU A 331 -4.19 9.56 -19.59
C LEU A 331 -3.38 8.83 -20.68
N PRO A 332 -2.21 9.34 -21.08
CA PRO A 332 -1.36 8.65 -22.05
C PRO A 332 -0.96 7.23 -21.62
N ARG A 333 -0.82 7.02 -20.31
CA ARG A 333 -0.58 5.71 -19.70
C ARG A 333 -1.45 5.59 -18.45
N PRO A 334 -2.15 4.46 -18.23
CA PRO A 334 -2.86 4.22 -16.98
C PRO A 334 -1.91 4.32 -15.78
N LEU A 335 -2.35 4.98 -14.71
CA LEU A 335 -1.52 5.32 -13.56
C LEU A 335 -2.05 4.63 -12.30
N PRO A 336 -1.28 3.77 -11.62
CA PRO A 336 -1.67 3.19 -10.34
C PRO A 336 -1.92 4.30 -9.30
N VAL A 337 -2.96 4.13 -8.49
CA VAL A 337 -3.22 4.97 -7.31
C VAL A 337 -3.39 4.09 -6.08
N TYR A 338 -2.61 4.37 -5.05
CA TYR A 338 -2.69 3.72 -3.75
C TYR A 338 -3.28 4.72 -2.76
N VAL A 339 -4.50 4.43 -2.28
CA VAL A 339 -5.10 5.16 -1.16
C VAL A 339 -4.71 4.44 0.11
N ALA A 340 -3.76 5.00 0.85
CA ALA A 340 -3.12 4.40 2.01
C ALA A 340 -3.27 5.27 3.27
N TYR A 341 -2.68 4.82 4.37
CA TYR A 341 -2.79 5.49 5.66
C TYR A 341 -1.47 5.38 6.43
N PHE A 342 -0.66 6.43 6.38
CA PHE A 342 0.64 6.49 7.05
C PHE A 342 0.69 7.65 8.05
N THR A 343 0.83 7.33 9.33
CA THR A 343 0.99 8.30 10.42
C THR A 343 2.43 8.78 10.58
N VAL A 344 3.38 8.17 9.85
CA VAL A 344 4.74 8.69 9.66
C VAL A 344 5.12 8.53 8.20
N ALA A 345 5.44 9.62 7.52
CA ALA A 345 5.89 9.62 6.12
C ALA A 345 6.86 10.78 5.85
N SER A 346 7.56 10.76 4.72
CA SER A 346 8.45 11.86 4.34
C SER A 346 7.68 13.08 3.81
N ASP A 347 8.21 14.28 4.01
CA ASP A 347 7.85 15.46 3.23
C ASP A 347 8.65 15.53 1.91
N ALA A 348 8.51 16.64 1.18
CA ALA A 348 9.23 16.87 -0.08
C ALA A 348 10.76 16.98 0.10
N ASP A 349 11.24 17.32 1.29
CA ASP A 349 12.67 17.43 1.62
C ASP A 349 13.24 16.11 2.16
N GLY A 350 12.43 15.05 2.23
CA GLY A 350 12.82 13.75 2.78
C GLY A 350 12.84 13.70 4.31
N ARG A 351 12.24 14.68 4.99
CA ARG A 351 12.13 14.68 6.47
C ARG A 351 10.90 13.90 6.89
N LEU A 352 11.04 13.05 7.91
CA LEU A 352 9.90 12.31 8.44
C LEU A 352 8.98 13.23 9.26
N ILE A 353 7.71 13.27 8.86
CA ILE A 353 6.63 13.98 9.53
C ILE A 353 5.73 12.98 10.24
N TYR A 354 5.32 13.32 11.46
CA TYR A 354 4.38 12.54 12.26
C TYR A 354 3.00 13.20 12.16
N PHE A 355 2.01 12.41 11.78
CA PHE A 355 0.62 12.84 11.60
C PHE A 355 -0.27 12.25 12.68
N ASP A 356 -1.36 12.94 12.99
CA ASP A 356 -2.40 12.44 13.87
C ASP A 356 -3.04 11.14 13.34
N ASP A 357 -3.26 10.16 14.22
CA ASP A 357 -4.04 8.95 13.92
C ASP A 357 -5.55 9.26 13.92
N VAL A 358 -5.99 10.11 12.98
CA VAL A 358 -7.38 10.57 12.86
C VAL A 358 -8.42 9.45 12.80
N TYR A 359 -8.04 8.24 12.39
CA TYR A 359 -8.95 7.09 12.27
C TYR A 359 -8.71 5.99 13.32
N GLY A 360 -7.79 6.19 14.28
CA GLY A 360 -7.50 5.20 15.31
C GLY A 360 -7.00 3.87 14.75
N ARG A 361 -6.20 3.89 13.68
CA ARG A 361 -5.70 2.70 12.97
C ARG A 361 -4.34 2.24 13.48
N ASP A 362 -3.58 3.07 14.20
CA ASP A 362 -2.25 2.68 14.72
C ASP A 362 -2.39 1.58 15.78
N SER A 363 -3.39 1.69 16.66
CA SER A 363 -3.63 0.70 17.73
C SER A 363 -3.97 -0.71 17.22
N ARG A 364 -4.40 -0.83 15.96
CA ARG A 364 -4.68 -2.13 15.31
C ARG A 364 -3.41 -2.89 14.95
N VAL A 365 -2.31 -2.16 14.73
CA VAL A 365 -1.01 -2.73 14.37
C VAL A 365 -0.24 -3.01 15.66
N LYS A 366 -0.52 -4.18 16.25
CA LYS A 366 0.24 -4.69 17.39
C LYS A 366 1.61 -5.13 16.91
N LEU A 367 2.65 -4.49 17.41
CA LEU A 367 4.03 -4.86 17.11
C LEU A 367 4.39 -6.11 17.92
N ALA A 368 5.20 -6.98 17.33
CA ALA A 368 5.79 -8.07 18.08
C ALA A 368 6.67 -7.48 19.19
N ARG A 369 6.48 -7.93 20.43
CA ARG A 369 7.29 -7.48 21.56
C ARG A 369 8.71 -7.99 21.37
N SER A 370 9.70 -7.17 21.71
CA SER A 370 11.06 -7.66 21.87
C SER A 370 11.07 -8.74 22.96
N ALA A 371 11.89 -9.78 22.79
CA ALA A 371 12.11 -10.77 23.84
C ALA A 371 12.69 -10.04 25.07
N GLY A 372 11.87 -9.84 26.11
CA GLY A 372 12.28 -9.18 27.36
C GLY A 372 11.26 -8.22 27.98
N GLU A 373 10.22 -7.77 27.27
CA GLU A 373 9.18 -6.93 27.85
C GLU A 373 8.16 -7.76 28.65
N THR A 374 8.44 -7.97 29.93
CA THR A 374 7.44 -8.40 30.91
C THR A 374 6.49 -7.23 31.23
N CYS A 375 5.19 -7.48 31.26
CA CYS A 375 4.23 -6.53 31.83
C CYS A 375 4.28 -6.64 33.35
N ASP A 376 4.50 -5.52 34.03
CA ASP A 376 3.77 -5.31 35.28
C ASP A 376 2.36 -4.81 34.94
N VAL A 377 1.41 -5.35 35.70
CA VAL A 377 -0.03 -5.45 35.44
C VAL A 377 -0.78 -4.12 35.47
#